data_AF-A0A7S1EFJ1-F1
#
_entry.id   AF-A0A7S1EFJ1-F1
#
_cell.length_a   1.000
_cell.length_b   1.000
_cell.length_c   1.000
_cell.angle_alpha   90.00
_cell.angle_beta   90.00
_cell.angle_gamma   90.00
#
_symmetry.space_group_name_H-M   'P 1'
#
loop_
_entity.id
_entity.type
_entity.pdbx_description
1 polymer ?
#
loop_
_entity_poly.entity_id
_entity_poly.type
_entity_poly.pdbx_seq_one_letter_code
_entity_poly.pdbx_strand_id
1 'polypeptide(L)'
;DYVAKEATTCTPVTPLSLLTTLLNLLEHLLDRDYLPHEGIEDAQRTDYAFSFACTWAFALPLANHKGVDQRRTWGQWFKGRAGKLPMPAKGNVVDSYLAGGDGEGVKWLPWASLLAESDDDAAYAAG
;
A
#
# COMPACT_ATOMS: atom_id res chain seq x y z
N ASP A 1 -1.62 -17.07 -8.42
CA ASP A 1 -2.89 -17.81 -8.55
C ASP A 1 -4.12 -17.19 -7.89
N TYR A 2 -4.04 -16.48 -6.74
CA TYR A 2 -5.23 -15.87 -6.14
C TYR A 2 -5.87 -14.76 -7.01
N VAL A 3 -5.04 -13.83 -7.52
CA VAL A 3 -5.48 -12.73 -8.41
C VAL A 3 -6.04 -13.25 -9.75
N ALA A 4 -5.60 -14.41 -10.22
CA ALA A 4 -6.07 -14.99 -11.48
C ALA A 4 -7.32 -15.86 -11.33
N LYS A 5 -7.58 -16.42 -10.13
CA LYS A 5 -8.64 -17.41 -9.90
C LYS A 5 -9.80 -16.90 -9.06
N GLU A 6 -9.59 -15.96 -8.14
CA GLU A 6 -10.61 -15.54 -7.16
C GLU A 6 -10.88 -14.04 -7.13
N ALA A 7 -9.96 -13.21 -7.65
CA ALA A 7 -10.17 -11.77 -7.69
C ALA A 7 -11.22 -11.40 -8.73
N THR A 8 -12.38 -10.90 -8.27
CA THR A 8 -13.28 -10.18 -9.15
C THR A 8 -12.73 -8.77 -9.35
N THR A 9 -12.12 -8.53 -10.51
CA THR A 9 -11.59 -7.21 -10.86
C THR A 9 -12.69 -6.35 -11.51
N CYS A 10 -12.73 -5.06 -11.18
CA CYS A 10 -13.69 -4.14 -11.82
C CYS A 10 -13.38 -3.91 -13.31
N THR A 11 -12.11 -4.05 -13.67
CA THR A 11 -11.58 -3.88 -15.02
C THR A 11 -10.94 -5.18 -15.49
N PRO A 12 -10.88 -5.44 -16.81
CA PRO A 12 -10.08 -6.53 -17.34
C PRO A 12 -8.60 -6.22 -17.11
N VAL A 13 -7.98 -6.94 -16.19
CA VAL A 13 -6.57 -6.75 -15.84
C VAL A 13 -5.73 -7.78 -16.55
N THR A 14 -4.72 -7.31 -17.28
CA THR A 14 -3.70 -8.20 -17.85
C THR A 14 -2.55 -8.38 -16.85
N PRO A 15 -1.84 -9.53 -16.86
CA PRO A 15 -0.65 -9.70 -16.05
C PRO A 15 0.40 -8.62 -16.31
N LEU A 16 0.49 -8.17 -17.58
CA LEU A 16 1.39 -7.12 -17.99
C LEU A 16 1.02 -5.78 -17.34
N SER A 17 -0.25 -5.38 -17.33
CA SER A 17 -0.66 -4.12 -16.69
C SER A 17 -0.40 -4.09 -15.18
N LEU A 18 -0.51 -5.24 -14.48
CA LEU A 18 -0.12 -5.34 -13.07
C LEU A 18 1.37 -5.11 -12.88
N LEU A 19 2.18 -5.75 -13.72
CA LEU A 19 3.64 -5.64 -13.67
C LEU A 19 4.09 -4.21 -14.02
N THR A 20 3.48 -3.56 -15.00
CA THR A 20 3.78 -2.16 -15.33
C THR A 20 3.42 -1.24 -14.17
N THR A 21 2.26 -1.45 -13.53
CA THR A 21 1.86 -0.65 -12.37
C THR A 21 2.81 -0.84 -11.20
N LEU A 22 3.23 -2.08 -10.92
CA LEU A 22 4.20 -2.40 -9.88
C LEU A 22 5.55 -1.70 -10.13
N LEU A 23 6.09 -1.84 -11.36
CA LEU A 23 7.38 -1.26 -11.71
C LEU A 23 7.34 0.27 -11.68
N ASN A 24 6.26 0.87 -12.19
CA ASN A 24 6.09 2.32 -12.12
C ASN A 24 6.03 2.80 -10.66
N LEU A 25 5.28 2.12 -9.78
CA LEU A 25 5.23 2.47 -8.35
C LEU A 25 6.60 2.34 -7.68
N LEU A 26 7.33 1.27 -7.98
CA LEU A 26 8.68 1.07 -7.47
C LEU A 26 9.64 2.16 -7.95
N GLU A 27 9.59 2.53 -9.23
CA GLU A 27 10.41 3.60 -9.79
C GLU A 27 10.18 4.91 -9.04
N HIS A 28 8.92 5.28 -8.77
CA HIS A 28 8.60 6.52 -8.04
C HIS A 28 8.96 6.44 -6.54
N LEU A 29 8.89 5.27 -5.91
CA LEU A 29 9.26 5.08 -4.50
C LEU A 29 10.78 4.96 -4.29
N LEU A 30 11.53 4.63 -5.35
CA LEU A 30 12.99 4.55 -5.35
C LEU A 30 13.64 5.84 -5.86
N ASP A 31 12.90 6.67 -6.59
CA ASP A 31 13.37 7.99 -6.98
C ASP A 31 13.42 8.92 -5.76
N ARG A 32 14.35 9.88 -5.81
CA ARG A 32 15.03 10.60 -4.72
C ARG A 32 14.23 11.10 -3.50
N ASP A 33 12.91 11.15 -3.55
CA ASP A 33 12.06 11.76 -2.51
C ASP A 33 11.74 10.81 -1.34
N TYR A 34 11.83 9.48 -1.52
CA TYR A 34 11.47 8.51 -0.47
C TYR A 34 12.65 7.68 0.04
N LEU A 35 13.60 7.35 -0.82
CA LEU A 35 14.92 6.82 -0.47
C LEU A 35 15.99 7.70 -1.13
N PRO A 36 16.75 8.52 -0.39
CA PRO A 36 17.97 9.08 -0.94
C PRO A 36 18.89 7.94 -1.39
N HIS A 37 19.75 8.16 -2.40
CA HIS A 37 20.58 7.12 -3.02
C HIS A 37 21.44 6.30 -2.03
N GLU A 38 21.73 6.86 -0.84
CA GLU A 38 22.40 6.16 0.27
C GLU A 38 21.50 5.13 0.99
N GLY A 39 20.17 5.31 0.95
CA GLY A 39 19.16 4.43 1.53
C GLY A 39 18.81 3.20 0.69
N ILE A 40 19.30 3.08 -0.55
CA ILE A 40 19.13 1.85 -1.35
C ILE A 40 19.92 0.68 -0.71
N GLU A 41 20.98 0.99 0.04
CA GLU A 41 21.71 0.01 0.86
C GLU A 41 20.92 -0.37 2.14
N ASP A 42 19.91 0.41 2.50
CA ASP A 42 18.99 0.12 3.60
C ASP A 42 17.94 -0.91 3.13
N ALA A 43 18.30 -2.18 3.31
CA ALA A 43 17.43 -3.32 3.00
C ALA A 43 16.04 -3.19 3.64
N GLN A 44 15.95 -2.54 4.82
CA GLN A 44 14.67 -2.34 5.48
C GLN A 44 13.77 -1.42 4.65
N ARG A 45 14.27 -0.26 4.23
CA ARG A 45 13.48 0.71 3.43
C ARG A 45 13.03 0.12 2.09
N THR A 46 13.92 -0.61 1.44
CA THR A 46 13.61 -1.30 0.17
C THR A 46 12.51 -2.34 0.35
N ASP A 47 12.55 -3.12 1.43
CA ASP A 47 11.50 -4.11 1.75
C ASP A 47 10.15 -3.45 2.03
N TYR A 48 10.12 -2.30 2.71
CA TYR A 48 8.89 -1.51 2.91
C TYR A 48 8.34 -0.98 1.59
N ALA A 49 9.17 -0.35 0.75
CA ALA A 49 8.76 0.18 -0.55
C ALA A 49 8.21 -0.94 -1.46
N PHE A 50 8.87 -2.10 -1.49
CA PHE A 50 8.43 -3.26 -2.26
C PHE A 50 7.09 -3.81 -1.75
N SER A 51 6.94 -3.94 -0.43
CA SER A 51 5.70 -4.38 0.20
C SER A 51 4.53 -3.46 -0.14
N PHE A 52 4.75 -2.14 -0.10
CA PHE A 52 3.76 -1.14 -0.45
C PHE A 52 3.41 -1.15 -1.94
N ALA A 53 4.40 -1.20 -2.83
CA ALA A 53 4.16 -1.27 -4.28
C ALA A 53 3.35 -2.52 -4.66
N CYS A 54 3.68 -3.70 -4.07
CA CYS A 54 2.88 -4.92 -4.26
C CYS A 54 1.44 -4.74 -3.79
N THR A 55 1.26 -4.15 -2.61
CA THR A 55 -0.07 -3.88 -2.05
C THR A 55 -0.90 -3.05 -3.01
N TRP A 56 -0.38 -1.92 -3.48
CA TRP A 56 -1.14 -1.04 -4.34
C TRP A 56 -1.36 -1.63 -5.73
N ALA A 57 -0.33 -2.17 -6.38
CA ALA A 57 -0.46 -2.73 -7.73
C ALA A 57 -1.50 -3.85 -7.81
N PHE A 58 -1.54 -4.75 -6.81
CA PHE A 58 -2.47 -5.89 -6.83
C PHE A 58 -3.81 -5.59 -6.18
N ALA A 59 -3.90 -4.66 -5.23
CA ALA A 59 -5.18 -4.33 -4.57
C ALA A 59 -6.01 -3.29 -5.33
N LEU A 60 -5.38 -2.40 -6.12
CA LEU A 60 -6.06 -1.37 -6.93
C LEU A 60 -7.21 -1.93 -7.79
N PRO A 61 -7.01 -3.00 -8.59
CA PRO A 61 -8.06 -3.50 -9.47
C PRO A 61 -9.13 -4.34 -8.75
N LEU A 62 -8.89 -4.72 -7.50
CA LEU A 62 -9.85 -5.50 -6.73
C LEU A 62 -11.03 -4.60 -6.36
N ALA A 63 -12.22 -5.07 -6.67
CA ALA A 63 -13.46 -4.41 -6.28
C ALA A 63 -14.26 -5.27 -5.33
N ASN A 64 -15.09 -4.61 -4.53
CA ASN A 64 -16.04 -5.30 -3.68
C ASN A 64 -17.00 -6.09 -4.57
N HIS A 65 -17.05 -7.41 -4.36
CA HIS A 65 -17.94 -8.29 -5.11
C HIS A 65 -18.86 -9.02 -4.14
N LYS A 66 -20.18 -8.94 -4.37
CA LYS A 66 -21.21 -9.59 -3.54
C LYS A 66 -21.14 -9.22 -2.05
N GLY A 67 -20.82 -7.96 -1.75
CA GLY A 67 -20.71 -7.47 -0.36
C GLY A 67 -19.45 -7.94 0.38
N VAL A 68 -18.55 -8.67 -0.28
CA VAL A 68 -17.24 -9.05 0.27
C VAL A 68 -16.19 -8.07 -0.24
N ASP A 69 -15.45 -7.48 0.69
CA ASP A 69 -14.29 -6.65 0.40
C ASP A 69 -13.11 -7.52 -0.05
N GLN A 70 -12.94 -7.63 -1.37
CA GLN A 70 -11.89 -8.42 -1.99
C GLN A 70 -10.49 -7.87 -1.68
N ARG A 71 -10.37 -6.56 -1.41
CA ARG A 71 -9.09 -5.94 -1.01
C ARG A 71 -8.68 -6.42 0.37
N ARG A 72 -9.64 -6.53 1.30
CA ARG A 72 -9.42 -7.09 2.64
C ARG A 72 -9.02 -8.57 2.59
N THR A 73 -9.73 -9.37 1.80
CA THR A 73 -9.39 -10.80 1.64
C THR A 73 -8.00 -10.97 1.03
N TRP A 74 -7.68 -10.19 -0.01
CA TRP A 74 -6.34 -10.15 -0.60
C TRP A 74 -5.29 -9.73 0.42
N GLY A 75 -5.54 -8.69 1.21
CA GLY A 75 -4.61 -8.20 2.22
C GLY A 75 -4.28 -9.25 3.29
N GLN A 76 -5.29 -10.00 3.77
CA GLN A 76 -5.09 -11.11 4.70
C GLN A 76 -4.29 -12.25 4.07
N TRP A 77 -4.65 -12.64 2.83
CA TRP A 77 -3.92 -13.65 2.08
C TRP A 77 -2.46 -13.25 1.82
N PHE A 78 -2.23 -11.99 1.44
CA PHE A 78 -0.91 -11.46 1.15
C PHE A 78 -0.07 -11.39 2.42
N LYS A 79 -0.62 -10.95 3.56
CA LYS A 79 0.09 -11.00 4.86
C LYS A 79 0.59 -12.40 5.20
N GLY A 80 -0.20 -13.45 4.93
CA GLY A 80 0.22 -14.83 5.15
C GLY A 80 1.33 -15.31 4.20
N ARG A 81 1.52 -14.66 3.05
CA ARG A 81 2.46 -15.06 1.99
C ARG A 81 3.68 -14.14 1.85
N ALA A 82 3.59 -12.92 2.39
CA ALA A 82 4.61 -11.88 2.35
C ALA A 82 5.89 -12.27 3.13
N GLY A 83 5.81 -13.30 3.98
CA GLY A 83 6.97 -13.90 4.63
C GLY A 83 7.66 -12.92 5.58
N LYS A 84 8.84 -12.43 5.18
CA LYS A 84 9.64 -11.46 5.95
C LYS A 84 9.35 -10.00 5.60
N LEU A 85 8.54 -9.74 4.58
CA LEU A 85 8.23 -8.36 4.18
C LEU A 85 7.47 -7.64 5.29
N PRO A 86 7.80 -6.37 5.56
CA PRO A 86 7.15 -5.60 6.59
C PRO A 86 5.71 -5.29 6.18
N MET A 87 4.78 -5.59 7.08
CA MET A 87 3.34 -5.41 6.87
C MET A 87 2.72 -4.69 8.08
N PRO A 88 1.61 -3.97 7.91
CA PRO A 88 0.93 -3.33 9.02
C PRO A 88 0.42 -4.37 10.02
N ALA A 89 0.77 -4.21 11.29
CA ALA A 89 0.39 -5.11 12.38
C ALA A 89 -1.14 -5.10 12.65
N LYS A 90 -1.79 -3.94 12.44
CA LYS A 90 -3.23 -3.75 12.64
C LYS A 90 -3.87 -3.19 11.38
N GLY A 91 -5.14 -3.52 11.16
CA GLY A 91 -5.92 -3.02 10.03
C GLY A 91 -5.62 -3.69 8.70
N ASN A 92 -6.34 -3.24 7.67
CA ASN A 92 -6.14 -3.67 6.30
C ASN A 92 -4.90 -3.00 5.72
N VAL A 93 -4.19 -3.69 4.82
CA VAL A 93 -2.97 -3.15 4.23
C VAL A 93 -3.28 -1.94 3.36
N VAL A 94 -4.43 -1.96 2.68
CA VAL A 94 -4.92 -0.84 1.87
C VAL A 94 -5.37 0.38 2.70
N ASP A 95 -5.64 0.19 4.00
CA ASP A 95 -6.03 1.26 4.91
C ASP A 95 -4.81 1.88 5.62
N SER A 96 -3.59 1.48 5.22
CA SER A 96 -2.34 1.96 5.80
C SER A 96 -1.43 2.58 4.75
N TYR A 97 -0.61 3.54 5.16
CA TYR A 97 0.44 4.18 4.37
C TYR A 97 1.80 3.99 5.01
N LEU A 98 2.85 4.21 4.22
CA LEU A 98 4.21 4.26 4.73
C LEU A 98 4.56 5.69 5.14
N ALA A 99 4.89 5.86 6.41
CA ALA A 99 5.44 7.10 6.95
C ALA A 99 6.93 6.91 7.21
N GLY A 100 7.74 7.84 6.71
CA GLY A 100 9.18 7.89 6.91
C GLY A 100 9.76 9.03 6.09
N GLY A 101 10.36 10.01 6.75
CA GLY A 101 11.10 11.10 6.13
C GLY A 101 12.58 11.01 6.47
N ASP A 102 13.35 12.04 6.07
CA ASP A 102 14.78 12.14 6.36
C ASP A 102 15.04 11.98 7.88
N GLY A 103 15.75 10.92 8.25
CA GLY A 103 16.16 10.63 9.63
C GLY A 103 15.20 9.79 10.47
N GLU A 104 13.93 9.59 10.06
CA GLU A 104 13.00 8.70 10.76
C GLU A 104 12.91 7.31 10.10
N GLY A 105 12.77 6.26 10.90
CA GLY A 105 12.57 4.89 10.41
C GLY A 105 11.22 4.74 9.71
N VAL A 106 11.19 3.99 8.60
CA VAL A 106 9.95 3.72 7.84
C VAL A 106 9.02 2.83 8.66
N LYS A 107 7.77 3.26 8.82
CA LYS A 107 6.72 2.57 9.57
C LYS A 107 5.39 2.62 8.85
N TRP A 108 4.56 1.60 9.09
CA TRP A 108 3.17 1.59 8.64
C TRP A 108 2.29 2.40 9.60
N LEU A 109 1.54 3.36 9.07
CA LEU A 109 0.53 4.12 9.81
C LEU A 109 -0.85 4.00 9.12
N PRO A 110 -1.96 4.04 9.86
CA PRO A 110 -3.29 4.02 9.26
C PRO A 110 -3.58 5.37 8.57
N TRP A 111 -4.19 5.37 7.38
CA TRP A 111 -4.59 6.62 6.69
C TRP A 111 -5.47 7.52 7.58
N ALA A 112 -6.27 6.92 8.47
CA ALA A 112 -7.11 7.64 9.41
C ALA A 112 -6.35 8.57 10.37
N SER A 113 -5.03 8.37 10.59
CA SER A 113 -4.25 9.29 11.43
C SER A 113 -4.10 10.67 10.79
N LEU A 114 -4.10 10.76 9.46
CA LEU A 114 -3.97 12.04 8.75
C LEU A 114 -5.25 12.89 8.85
N LEU A 115 -6.41 12.25 9.03
CA LEU A 115 -7.68 12.95 9.24
C LEU A 115 -7.78 13.59 10.62
N ALA A 116 -7.04 13.08 11.61
CA ALA A 116 -6.99 13.69 12.94
C ALA A 116 -6.11 14.95 12.98
N GLU A 117 -5.29 15.18 11.95
CA GLU A 117 -4.42 16.36 11.82
C GLU A 117 -5.09 17.51 11.04
N SER A 118 -6.17 17.25 10.31
CA SER A 118 -6.93 18.29 9.60
C SER A 118 -7.97 18.92 10.53
N ASP A 119 -7.65 20.09 11.09
CA ASP A 119 -8.54 20.97 11.86
C ASP A 119 -9.72 21.57 11.03
N ASP A 120 -10.06 20.99 9.87
CA ASP A 120 -11.10 21.52 8.98
C ASP A 120 -12.53 21.35 9.55
N ASP A 121 -12.73 20.42 10.49
CA ASP A 121 -14.02 20.24 11.18
C ASP A 121 -14.33 21.40 12.16
N ALA A 122 -13.32 22.15 12.62
CA ALA A 122 -13.53 23.33 13.47
C ALA A 122 -14.11 24.53 12.69
N ALA A 123 -13.91 24.59 11.38
CA ALA A 123 -14.39 25.68 10.52
C ALA A 123 -15.89 25.56 10.19
N TYR A 124 -16.44 24.33 10.13
CA TYR A 124 -17.86 24.10 9.83
C TYR A 124 -18.79 24.18 11.05
N ALA A 125 -18.25 24.07 12.27
CA ALA A 125 -19.04 24.18 13.50
C ALA A 125 -19.26 25.64 13.96
N ALA A 126 -18.64 26.62 13.29
CA ALA A 126 -18.69 28.04 13.65
C ALA A 126 -19.45 28.94 12.66
N GLY A 127 -20.15 28.36 11.67
CA GLY A 127 -21.04 29.07 10.74
C GLY A 127 -22.49 28.62 10.85
#